data_AF-A0AAU1X584-F1
#
_entry.id   AF-A0AAU1X584-F1
#
_cell.length_a   1.000
_cell.length_b   1.000
_cell.length_c   1.000
_cell.angle_alpha   90.00
_cell.angle_beta   90.00
_cell.angle_gamma   90.00
#
_symmetry.space_group_name_H-M   'P 1'
#
loop_
_entity.id
_entity.type
_entity.pdbx_description
1 polymer ?
#
loop_
_entity_poly.entity_id
_entity_poly.type
_entity_poly.pdbx_seq_one_letter_code
_entity_poly.pdbx_strand_id
1 'polypeptide(L)'
;MTGVWQAILQNDGFLAEPDIDCKFDQQTQAATKAWQTKYLGTSQADGVVDPKTFGKASSRLSEYSRTAGWGDVGYDAEIGLALRWNFYRDRTTGRYSFHKSPGM
;
A
#
# COMPACT_ATOMS: atom_id res chain seq x y z
N MET A 1 -7.21 3.90 -7.18
CA MET A 1 -6.95 4.51 -5.86
C MET A 1 -5.44 4.73 -5.73
N THR A 2 -4.95 5.92 -6.08
CA THR A 2 -3.51 6.18 -6.20
C THR A 2 -2.78 6.30 -4.86
N GLY A 3 -3.32 7.07 -3.90
CA GLY A 3 -2.66 7.25 -2.59
C GLY A 3 -2.48 5.95 -1.80
N VAL A 4 -3.43 5.02 -1.93
CA VAL A 4 -3.34 3.67 -1.36
C VAL A 4 -2.13 2.91 -1.89
N TRP A 5 -1.93 2.95 -3.21
CA TRP A 5 -0.80 2.29 -3.84
C TRP A 5 0.54 2.97 -3.50
N GLN A 6 0.59 4.30 -3.49
CA GLN A 6 1.77 5.04 -3.05
C GLN A 6 2.15 4.72 -1.60
N ALA A 7 1.18 4.52 -0.70
CA ALA A 7 1.44 4.07 0.67
C ALA A 7 2.06 2.66 0.72
N ILE A 8 1.57 1.73 -0.10
CA ILE A 8 2.17 0.39 -0.25
C ILE A 8 3.61 0.49 -0.76
N LEU A 9 3.85 1.29 -1.81
CA LEU A 9 5.19 1.50 -2.37
C LEU A 9 6.13 2.10 -1.33
N GLN A 10 5.69 3.11 -0.57
CA GLN A 10 6.47 3.71 0.50
C GLN A 10 6.79 2.70 1.59
N ASN A 11 5.81 1.89 1.99
CA ASN A 11 5.99 0.84 2.99
C ASN A 11 6.96 -0.25 2.55
N ASP A 12 7.01 -0.59 1.26
CA ASP A 12 7.97 -1.56 0.74
C ASP A 12 9.31 -0.91 0.34
N GLY A 13 9.50 0.39 0.59
CA GLY A 13 10.75 1.12 0.37
C GLY A 13 11.01 1.56 -1.08
N PHE A 14 9.97 1.61 -1.91
CA PHE A 14 10.05 2.02 -3.33
C PHE A 14 9.68 3.49 -3.57
N LEU A 15 9.14 4.16 -2.56
CA LEU A 15 8.72 5.57 -2.62
C LEU A 15 9.10 6.26 -1.29
N ALA A 16 9.37 7.56 -1.30
CA ALA A 16 9.54 8.31 -0.06
C ALA A 16 8.18 8.81 0.46
N GLU A 17 8.08 9.09 1.76
CA GLU A 17 6.83 9.62 2.35
C GLU A 17 6.31 10.89 1.67
N PRO A 18 7.15 11.90 1.34
CA PRO A 18 6.67 13.14 0.72
C PRO A 18 6.00 12.93 -0.64
N ASP A 19 6.20 11.77 -1.27
CA ASP A 19 5.70 11.44 -2.60
C ASP A 19 4.28 10.83 -2.58
N ILE A 20 3.66 10.68 -1.40
CA ILE A 20 2.27 10.21 -1.27
C ILE A 20 1.33 11.39 -1.50
N ASP A 21 1.15 11.78 -2.77
CA ASP A 21 0.40 12.96 -3.18
C ASP A 21 -0.91 12.64 -3.94
N CYS A 22 -1.25 11.36 -4.03
CA CYS A 22 -2.39 10.81 -4.77
C CYS A 22 -2.34 11.02 -6.29
N LYS A 23 -1.18 11.35 -6.89
CA LYS A 23 -0.99 11.48 -8.34
C LYS A 23 -0.14 10.33 -8.88
N PHE A 24 -0.63 9.68 -9.93
CA PHE A 24 0.10 8.58 -10.55
C PHE A 24 1.02 9.16 -11.63
N ASP A 25 2.13 9.71 -11.20
CA ASP A 25 3.13 10.34 -12.05
C ASP A 25 4.24 9.35 -12.48
N GLN A 26 5.25 9.86 -13.17
CA GLN A 26 6.37 9.05 -13.65
C GLN A 26 7.16 8.43 -12.49
N GLN A 27 7.25 9.11 -11.34
CA GLN A 27 7.92 8.58 -10.15
C GLN A 27 7.15 7.40 -9.57
N THR A 28 5.83 7.54 -9.41
CA THR A 28 4.95 6.45 -8.95
C THR A 28 4.98 5.28 -9.93
N GLN A 29 5.00 5.54 -11.24
CA GLN A 29 5.11 4.50 -12.27
C GLN A 29 6.45 3.76 -12.19
N ALA A 30 7.57 4.47 -12.04
CA ALA A 30 8.89 3.86 -11.90
C ALA A 30 9.00 3.02 -10.62
N ALA A 31 8.48 3.52 -9.50
CA ALA A 31 8.39 2.78 -8.24
C ALA A 31 7.53 1.53 -8.38
N THR A 32 6.39 1.62 -9.09
CA THR A 32 5.53 0.47 -9.42
C THR A 32 6.30 -0.59 -10.20
N LYS A 33 7.06 -0.19 -11.21
CA LYS A 33 7.87 -1.11 -12.02
C LYS A 33 8.96 -1.80 -11.20
N ALA A 34 9.62 -1.07 -10.30
CA ALA A 34 10.62 -1.63 -9.39
C ALA A 34 9.99 -2.64 -8.41
N TRP A 35 8.82 -2.30 -7.85
CA TRP A 35 8.06 -3.21 -6.99
C TRP A 35 7.65 -4.49 -7.72
N GLN A 36 7.08 -4.37 -8.93
CA GLN A 36 6.70 -5.51 -9.76
C GLN A 36 7.91 -6.38 -10.11
N THR A 37 9.05 -5.77 -10.44
CA THR A 37 10.29 -6.51 -10.71
C THR A 37 10.67 -7.37 -9.51
N LYS A 38 10.58 -6.83 -8.29
CA LYS A 38 10.91 -7.56 -7.06
C LYS A 38 9.92 -8.69 -6.75
N TYR A 39 8.61 -8.44 -6.89
CA TYR A 39 7.59 -9.35 -6.35
C TYR A 39 6.85 -10.21 -7.38
N LEU A 40 6.87 -9.81 -8.65
CA LEU A 40 6.23 -10.52 -9.77
C LEU A 40 7.25 -10.99 -10.82
N GLY A 41 8.45 -10.40 -10.82
CA GLY A 41 9.52 -10.66 -11.79
C GLY A 41 9.52 -9.68 -12.97
N THR A 42 10.67 -9.54 -13.62
CA THR A 42 10.93 -8.55 -14.69
C THR A 42 9.95 -8.64 -15.86
N SER A 43 9.47 -9.85 -16.20
CA SER A 43 8.52 -10.06 -17.30
C SER A 43 7.12 -9.51 -17.03
N GLN A 44 6.85 -9.07 -15.81
CA GLN A 44 5.57 -8.53 -15.35
C GLN A 44 5.69 -7.07 -14.89
N ALA A 45 6.85 -6.45 -15.11
CA ALA A 45 7.16 -5.10 -14.65
C ALA A 45 6.85 -4.05 -15.73
N ASP A 46 5.58 -3.70 -15.87
CA ASP A 46 5.09 -2.70 -16.84
C ASP A 46 4.79 -1.32 -16.22
N GLY A 47 4.86 -1.21 -14.89
CA GLY A 47 4.54 0.01 -14.14
C GLY A 47 3.05 0.31 -14.04
N VAL A 48 2.18 -0.63 -14.42
CA VAL A 48 0.71 -0.49 -14.37
C VAL A 48 0.15 -1.31 -13.21
N VAL A 49 -0.70 -0.68 -12.40
CA VAL A 49 -1.30 -1.36 -11.25
C VAL A 49 -2.54 -2.14 -11.71
N ASP A 50 -2.32 -3.35 -12.19
CA ASP A 50 -3.35 -4.29 -12.64
C ASP A 50 -3.87 -5.18 -11.48
N PRO A 51 -4.93 -5.99 -11.70
CA PRO A 51 -5.44 -6.90 -10.67
C PRO A 51 -4.40 -7.89 -10.15
N LYS A 52 -3.41 -8.29 -10.96
CA LYS A 52 -2.33 -9.17 -10.53
C LYS A 52 -1.40 -8.47 -9.54
N THR A 53 -1.03 -7.22 -9.84
CA THR A 53 -0.20 -6.35 -8.98
C THR A 53 -0.90 -6.12 -7.65
N PHE A 54 -2.17 -5.71 -7.68
CA PHE A 54 -2.96 -5.54 -6.46
C PHE A 54 -3.16 -6.86 -5.71
N GLY A 55 -3.40 -7.97 -6.42
CA GLY A 55 -3.56 -9.30 -5.83
C GLY A 55 -2.31 -9.72 -5.06
N LYS A 56 -1.12 -9.50 -5.62
CA LYS A 56 0.15 -9.79 -4.93
C LYS A 56 0.38 -8.90 -3.72
N ALA A 57 0.04 -7.61 -3.79
CA ALA A 57 0.12 -6.73 -2.61
C ALA A 57 -0.90 -7.15 -1.54
N SER A 58 -2.09 -7.59 -1.93
CA SER A 58 -3.15 -7.98 -1.01
C SER A 58 -2.81 -9.19 -0.15
N SER A 59 -1.92 -10.09 -0.61
CA SER A 59 -1.44 -11.22 0.19
C SER A 59 -0.55 -10.80 1.36
N ARG A 60 -0.22 -9.50 1.47
CA ARG A 60 0.57 -8.90 2.56
C ARG A 60 -0.28 -8.01 3.46
N LEU A 61 -1.60 -8.04 3.28
CA LEU A 61 -2.55 -7.38 4.16
C LEU A 61 -2.87 -8.30 5.34
N SER A 62 -2.80 -7.77 6.56
CA SER A 62 -3.17 -8.47 7.79
C SER A 62 -4.31 -7.72 8.50
N GLU A 63 -5.31 -8.43 9.00
CA GLU A 63 -6.35 -7.81 9.84
C GLU A 63 -5.78 -7.60 11.24
N TYR A 64 -5.68 -6.35 11.70
CA TYR A 64 -4.99 -5.98 12.93
C TYR A 64 -5.94 -5.77 14.12
N SER A 65 -7.17 -5.30 13.89
CA SER A 65 -8.15 -5.10 14.96
C SER A 65 -9.59 -5.08 14.44
N ARG A 66 -10.52 -5.57 15.27
CA ARG A 66 -11.97 -5.51 15.08
C ARG A 66 -12.59 -4.69 16.19
N THR A 67 -12.65 -3.37 16.03
CA THR A 67 -13.39 -2.49 16.94
C THR A 67 -14.71 -2.08 16.28
N ALA A 68 -15.80 -1.97 17.06
CA ALA A 68 -17.14 -1.72 16.56
C ALA A 68 -17.22 -0.58 15.52
N GLY A 69 -17.53 -0.94 14.26
CA GLY A 69 -17.72 -0.02 13.13
C GLY A 69 -16.53 0.11 12.17
N TRP A 70 -15.33 -0.32 12.56
CA TRP A 70 -14.08 -0.14 11.80
C TRP A 70 -13.28 -1.45 11.75
N GLY A 71 -12.67 -1.76 10.60
CA GLY A 71 -11.68 -2.83 10.49
C GLY A 71 -10.32 -2.22 10.20
N ASP A 72 -9.31 -2.57 11.00
CA ASP A 72 -7.94 -2.13 10.78
C ASP A 72 -7.24 -3.18 9.91
N VAL A 73 -6.79 -2.78 8.73
CA VAL A 73 -5.93 -3.59 7.87
C VAL A 73 -4.51 -3.03 7.94
N GLY A 74 -3.58 -3.81 8.47
CA GLY A 74 -2.15 -3.55 8.41
C GLY A 74 -1.56 -4.03 7.09
N TYR A 75 -0.39 -3.51 6.75
CA TYR A 75 0.42 -3.99 5.64
C TYR A 75 1.78 -4.46 6.17
N ASP A 76 2.09 -5.74 5.96
CA ASP A 76 3.34 -6.36 6.43
C ASP A 76 4.50 -5.98 5.49
N ALA A 77 5.05 -4.80 5.78
CA ALA A 77 6.11 -4.16 5.00
C ALA A 77 7.50 -4.74 5.32
N GLU A 78 8.39 -4.75 4.32
CA GLU A 78 9.74 -5.34 4.48
C GLU A 78 10.72 -4.47 5.27
N ILE A 79 10.54 -3.14 5.29
CA ILE A 79 11.49 -2.20 5.92
C ILE A 79 11.28 -1.99 7.43
N GLY A 80 10.34 -2.68 8.08
CA GLY A 80 10.28 -2.78 9.55
C GLY A 80 10.30 -1.44 10.32
N LEU A 81 9.90 -0.33 9.69
CA LEU A 81 9.86 0.97 10.35
C LEU A 81 8.83 0.91 11.49
N ALA A 82 9.14 1.52 12.62
CA ALA A 82 8.23 1.66 13.78
C ALA A 82 7.02 2.58 13.49
N LEU A 83 6.56 2.60 12.25
CA LEU A 83 5.49 3.40 11.68
C LEU A 83 4.59 2.44 10.92
N ARG A 84 3.29 2.49 11.20
CA ARG A 84 2.31 1.60 10.60
C ARG A 84 1.36 2.41 9.73
N TRP A 85 1.04 1.86 8.56
CA TRP A 85 -0.07 2.36 7.76
C TRP A 85 -1.29 1.54 8.10
N ASN A 86 -2.30 2.22 8.64
CA ASN A 86 -3.58 1.63 8.92
C ASN A 86 -4.51 1.92 7.75
N PHE A 87 -4.98 0.85 7.12
CA PHE A 87 -6.04 0.90 6.13
C PHE A 87 -7.39 0.68 6.82
N TYR A 88 -8.24 1.70 6.74
CA TYR A 88 -9.61 1.65 7.22
C TYR A 88 -10.54 1.39 6.06
N ARG A 89 -11.54 0.56 6.31
CA ARG A 89 -12.78 0.58 5.55
C ARG A 89 -13.92 0.90 6.50
N ASP A 90 -14.56 2.04 6.30
CA ASP A 90 -15.83 2.34 6.94
C ASP A 90 -16.85 1.30 6.48
N ARG A 91 -17.38 0.50 7.41
CA ARG A 91 -18.33 -0.58 7.08
C ARG A 91 -19.74 -0.08 6.78
N THR A 92 -20.03 1.18 7.12
CA THR A 92 -21.32 1.84 6.90
C THR A 92 -21.34 2.56 5.55
N THR A 93 -20.28 3.32 5.25
CA THR A 93 -20.19 4.11 4.01
C THR A 93 -19.39 3.42 2.90
N GLY A 94 -18.63 2.37 3.24
CA GLY A 94 -17.72 1.70 2.30
C GLY A 94 -16.46 2.52 1.98
N ARG A 95 -16.28 3.70 2.58
CA ARG A 95 -15.15 4.60 2.32
C ARG A 95 -13.84 4.01 2.84
N TYR A 96 -12.81 4.10 2.03
CA TYR A 96 -11.45 3.75 2.44
C TYR A 96 -10.74 4.97 3.00
N SER A 97 -10.04 4.78 4.12
CA SER A 97 -9.17 5.78 4.75
C SER A 97 -7.80 5.18 4.97
N PHE A 98 -6.77 6.00 4.88
CA PHE A 98 -5.40 5.62 5.15
C PHE A 98 -4.82 6.66 6.12
N HIS A 99 -4.24 6.21 7.21
CA HIS A 99 -3.45 7.10 8.07
C HIS A 99 -2.23 6.37 8.64
N LYS A 100 -1.23 7.19 8.94
CA LYS A 100 0.03 6.78 9.52
C LYS A 100 -0.08 6.91 11.04
N SER A 101 0.22 5.84 11.78
CA SER A 101 0.31 5.87 13.23
C SER A 101 1.71 5.48 13.72
N PRO A 102 2.13 5.97 14.89
CA PRO A 102 3.28 5.41 15.59
C PRO A 102 3.07 3.91 15.83
N GLY A 103 4.12 3.11 15.68
CA GLY A 103 4.14 1.73 16.15
C GLY A 103 4.09 1.71 17.67
N MET A 104 3.21 0.90 18.24
CA MET A 104 3.22 0.57 19.68
C MET A 104 4.48 -0.19 20.06
#